data_AF-A0ABD0NI87-F1
#
_entry.id   AF-A0ABD0NI87-F1
#
_cell.length_a   1.000
_cell.length_b   1.000
_cell.length_c   1.000
_cell.angle_alpha   90.00
_cell.angle_beta   90.00
_cell.angle_gamma   90.00
#
_symmetry.space_group_name_H-M   'P 1'
#
loop_
_entity.id
_entity.type
_entity.pdbx_description
1 polymer ?
#
loop_
_entity_poly.entity_id
_entity_poly.type
_entity_poly.pdbx_seq_one_letter_code
_entity_poly.pdbx_strand_id
1 'polypeptide(L)' 'MLYDAEVKLSKQSLVEIQKLLNEENDWTTGAMDEALSQILVRFKHHDHEAWKWRFEDTFYVDADTALK' A
#
# COMPACT_ATOMS: atom_id res chain seq x y z
N MET A 1 11.77 7.61 13.21
CA MET A 1 10.76 8.34 12.41
C MET A 1 9.93 7.31 11.68
N LEU A 2 8.61 7.27 11.94
CA LEU A 2 7.67 6.43 11.22
C LEU A 2 7.06 7.24 10.06
N TYR A 3 6.83 6.58 8.93
CA TYR A 3 6.22 7.17 7.75
C TYR A 3 5.06 6.30 7.30
N ASP A 4 3.97 6.94 6.90
CA ASP A 4 2.92 6.26 6.14
C ASP A 4 3.25 6.35 4.66
N ALA A 5 3.05 5.24 3.96
CA ALA A 5 3.11 5.17 2.51
C ALA A 5 1.70 4.94 1.96
N GLU A 6 1.24 5.85 1.12
CA GLU A 6 0.05 5.64 0.30
C GLU A 6 0.53 5.29 -1.11
N VAL A 7 0.21 4.08 -1.56
CA VAL A 7 0.54 3.61 -2.91
C VAL A 7 -0.72 3.65 -3.75
N LYS A 8 -0.70 4.46 -4.81
CA LYS A 8 -1.79 4.53 -5.79
C LYS A 8 -1.41 3.74 -7.03
N LEU A 9 -2.20 2.72 -7.32
CA LEU A 9 -2.03 1.83 -8.47
C LEU A 9 -3.21 1.96 -9.42
N SER A 10 -2.93 1.85 -10.72
CA SER A 10 -3.99 1.67 -11.71
C SER A 10 -4.46 0.22 -11.74
N LYS A 11 -5.68 -0.04 -12.21
CA LYS A 11 -6.16 -1.42 -12.43
C LYS A 11 -5.26 -2.17 -13.41
N GLN A 12 -4.74 -1.50 -14.44
CA GLN A 12 -3.84 -2.11 -15.40
C GLN A 12 -2.52 -2.52 -14.74
N SER A 13 -1.92 -1.63 -13.94
CA SER A 13 -0.69 -1.91 -13.21
C SER A 13 -0.86 -3.12 -12.28
N LEU A 14 -2.01 -3.23 -11.61
CA LEU A 14 -2.33 -4.39 -10.76
C LEU A 14 -2.40 -5.70 -11.55
N VAL A 15 -3.02 -5.69 -12.74
CA VAL A 15 -3.12 -6.89 -13.59
C VAL A 15 -1.74 -7.33 -14.05
N GLU A 16 -0.89 -6.40 -14.52
CA GLU A 16 0.47 -6.76 -14.96
C GLU A 16 1.31 -7.32 -13.81
N ILE A 17 1.24 -6.70 -12.62
CA ILE A 17 1.92 -7.22 -11.42
C ILE A 17 1.43 -8.63 -11.07
N GLN A 18 0.12 -8.88 -11.15
CA GLN A 18 -0.43 -10.22 -10.88
C GLN A 18 0.05 -11.26 -11.89
N LYS A 19 0.09 -10.94 -13.18
CA LYS A 19 0.61 -11.84 -14.22
C LYS A 19 2.05 -12.26 -13.95
N LEU A 20 2.90 -11.31 -13.54
CA LEU A 20 4.29 -11.60 -13.15
C LEU A 20 4.35 -12.51 -11.93
N LEU A 21 3.58 -12.21 -10.88
CA LEU A 21 3.58 -12.99 -9.64
C LEU A 21 3.03 -14.41 -9.85
N ASN A 22 2.13 -14.59 -10.80
CA ASN A 22 1.55 -15.88 -11.17
C ASN A 22 2.38 -16.63 -12.23
N GLU A 23 3.51 -16.07 -12.67
CA GLU A 23 4.36 -16.63 -13.73
C GLU A 23 3.60 -16.88 -15.04
N GLU A 24 2.63 -16.03 -15.38
CA GLU A 24 1.85 -16.17 -16.62
C GLU A 24 2.73 -15.94 -17.86
N ASN A 25 2.54 -16.74 -18.91
CA ASN A 25 3.43 -16.68 -20.09
C ASN A 25 3.33 -15.38 -20.91
N ASP A 26 2.39 -14.48 -20.60
CA ASP A 26 2.08 -13.28 -21.36
C ASP A 26 2.58 -11.98 -20.71
N TRP A 27 3.23 -12.03 -19.54
CA TRP A 27 3.85 -10.82 -18.98
C TRP A 27 5.08 -10.44 -19.81
N THR A 28 5.29 -9.13 -20.00
CA THR A 28 6.46 -8.62 -20.71
C THR A 28 7.16 -7.56 -19.87
N THR A 29 8.49 -7.50 -19.98
CA THR A 29 9.28 -6.48 -19.28
C THR A 29 8.83 -5.05 -19.62
N GLY A 30 8.39 -4.80 -20.86
CA GLY A 30 7.90 -3.48 -21.28
C GLY A 30 6.56 -3.11 -20.63
N ALA A 31 5.61 -4.03 -20.56
CA ALA A 31 4.33 -3.78 -19.88
C ALA A 31 4.53 -3.60 -18.37
N MET A 32 5.47 -4.36 -17.79
CA MET A 32 5.83 -4.23 -16.38
C MET A 32 6.52 -2.89 -16.08
N ASP A 33 7.46 -2.45 -16.91
CA ASP A 33 8.15 -1.16 -16.76
C ASP A 33 7.15 0.00 -16.81
N GLU A 34 6.20 -0.02 -17.75
CA GLU A 34 5.11 0.94 -17.81
C GLU A 34 4.20 0.85 -16.58
N ALA A 35 3.86 -0.36 -16.12
CA ALA A 35 3.04 -0.54 -14.93
C ALA A 35 3.68 0.07 -13.68
N LEU A 36 5.00 -0.09 -13.52
CA LEU A 36 5.81 0.44 -12.41
C LEU A 36 6.00 1.96 -12.51
N SER A 37 6.23 2.50 -13.71
CA SER A 37 6.43 3.94 -13.91
C SER A 37 5.21 4.77 -13.53
N GLN A 38 4.01 4.20 -13.65
CA GLN A 38 2.74 4.81 -13.27
C GLN A 38 2.40 4.67 -11.78
N ILE A 39 3.20 3.95 -10.99
CA ILE A 39 2.98 3.80 -9.54
C ILE A 39 3.33 5.11 -8.86
N LEU A 40 2.34 5.71 -8.22
CA LEU A 40 2.54 6.91 -7.40
C LEU A 40 2.62 6.50 -5.93
N VAL A 41 3.77 6.76 -5.31
CA VAL A 41 3.96 6.56 -3.87
C VAL A 41 4.03 7.91 -3.19
N ARG A 42 3.08 8.16 -2.29
CA ARG A 42 3.07 9.34 -1.44
C ARG A 42 3.56 8.94 -0.05
N PHE A 43 4.74 9.44 0.31
CA PHE A 43 5.25 9.35 1.66
C PHE A 43 4.79 10.56 2.48
N LYS A 44 4.28 10.30 3.67
CA LYS A 44 4.00 11.34 4.66
C LYS A 44 4.53 10.90 6.01
N HIS A 45 4.87 11.87 6.86
CA HIS A 45 5.16 11.58 8.26
C HIS A 45 3.95 10.89 8.88
N HIS A 46 4.21 9.81 9.62
CA HIS A 46 3.16 9.10 10.34
C HIS A 46 2.60 10.01 11.44
N ASP A 47 1.28 10.19 11.42
CA ASP A 47 0.55 10.90 12.46
C ASP A 47 0.03 9.88 13.47
N HIS A 48 0.82 9.69 14.52
CA HIS A 48 0.56 8.67 15.54
C HIS A 48 -0.76 8.91 16.28
N GLU A 49 -1.07 10.16 16.61
CA GLU A 49 -2.29 10.50 17.34
C GLU A 49 -3.53 10.29 16.46
N ALA A 50 -3.49 10.73 15.20
CA ALA A 50 -4.60 10.50 14.27
C ALA A 50 -4.82 9.01 13.98
N TRP A 51 -3.75 8.22 13.89
CA TRP A 51 -3.84 6.76 13.77
C TRP A 51 -4.46 6.14 15.03
N LYS A 52 -3.97 6.52 16.22
CA LYS A 52 -4.43 6.00 17.51
C LYS A 52 -5.93 6.25 17.71
N TRP A 53 -6.39 7.49 17.50
CA TRP A 53 -7.82 7.82 17.62
C TRP A 53 -8.70 7.02 16.66
N ARG A 54 -8.27 6.85 15.40
CA ARG A 54 -9.04 6.05 14.43
C ARG A 54 -9.10 4.57 14.82
N PHE A 55 -8.02 4.02 15.37
CA PHE A 55 -8.00 2.65 15.86
C PHE A 55 -8.99 2.48 17.02
N GLU A 56 -8.91 3.36 18.02
CA GLU A 56 -9.76 3.29 19.21
C GLU A 56 -11.24 3.50 18.90
N ASP A 57 -11.58 4.39 17.96
CA ASP A 57 -12.96 4.59 17.50
C ASP A 57 -13.51 3.38 16.72
N THR A 58 -12.65 2.70 15.95
CA THR A 58 -13.05 1.54 15.14
C THR A 58 -13.22 0.27 15.98
N PHE A 59 -12.29 0.05 16.92
CA PHE A 59 -12.20 -1.21 17.68
C PHE A 59 -12.70 -1.09 19.11
N TYR A 60 -12.98 0.13 19.60
CA TYR A 60 -13.40 0.43 20.97
C TYR A 60 -12.45 -0.09 22.06
N VAL A 61 -11.17 -0.22 21.72
CA VAL A 61 -10.09 -0.69 22.60
C VAL A 61 -8.93 0.28 22.52
N ASP A 62 -8.37 0.64 23.69
CA ASP A 62 -7.15 1.45 23.80
C ASP A 62 -5.99 0.84 23.02
N ALA A 63 -5.34 1.64 22.17
CA ALA A 63 -4.33 1.13 21.25
C ALA A 63 -3.10 0.57 21.99
N ASP A 64 -2.71 1.17 23.12
CA ASP A 64 -1.56 0.73 23.92
C ASP A 64 -1.83 -0.61 24.62
N THR A 65 -3.10 -0.89 24.92
CA THR A 65 -3.56 -2.16 25.46
C THR A 65 -3.56 -3.26 24.42
N ALA A 66 -3.92 -2.95 23.17
CA ALA A 66 -3.94 -3.92 22.07
C ALA A 66 -2.54 -4.27 21.53
N LEU A 67 -1.57 -3.37 21.68
CA LEU A 67 -0.19 -3.53 21.21
C LEU A 67 0.76 -4.18 22.23
N LYS A 68 0.30 -4.45 23.46
CA LYS A 68 1.04 -5.16 24.51
C LYS A 68 0.83 -6.67 24.46
#